data_AF-A0A1F2XA29-F1
#
_entry.id   AF-A0A1F2XA29-F1
#
_cell.length_a   1.000
_cell.length_b   1.000
_cell.length_c   1.000
_cell.angle_alpha   90.00
_cell.angle_beta   90.00
_cell.angle_gamma   90.00
#
_symmetry.space_group_name_H-M   'P 1'
#
loop_
_entity.id
_entity.type
_entity.pdbx_description
1 polymer ?
#
loop_
_entity_poly.entity_id
_entity_poly.type
_entity_poly.pdbx_seq_one_letter_code
_entity_poly.pdbx_strand_id
1 'polypeptide(L)'
;LFVKDGAVAILVGMLLRRSSALRWVVWVLVGGAAALATLSIVQFSTGSFSTSFGGFAQSAVQQIVVGRLDDIRISGPIGDPNFYAQLLVMVVPLAYDRMRDETTRLAKAAAGYAAAVCAVAVVVTFSRGGLLALAVVVGVLMVRYPPKLRTVVAAGVLAVFAIPFLPAGYLDRLGALGGVGTIQTGIDPSIRGRTAELTAAWEMFADHPLTGVGYGNYMLNYPEYARSSGIDVRSTEREAHNLYLSTAAELGLAGLAALAAIIIGSFTALAAGRRRFRAMSDHRADGIGFAIGVSLVGYVVTSLFLHMAFARFAWLMIGLALAFPSTAAAEDHARDTAAAGGESWR
;
A
#
# COMPACT_ATOMS: atom_id res chain seq x y z
N LEU A 1 4.79 20.16 -8.86
CA LEU A 1 5.14 19.49 -7.59
C LEU A 1 5.74 18.07 -7.75
N PHE A 2 5.45 17.32 -8.83
CA PHE A 2 5.72 15.86 -8.91
C PHE A 2 7.07 15.44 -9.53
N VAL A 3 7.81 16.37 -10.13
CA VAL A 3 9.16 16.10 -10.69
C VAL A 3 10.11 15.59 -9.60
N LYS A 4 9.94 16.07 -8.37
CA LYS A 4 10.78 15.68 -7.23
C LYS A 4 10.64 14.19 -6.88
N ASP A 5 9.42 13.67 -6.82
CA ASP A 5 9.19 12.28 -6.39
C ASP A 5 9.56 11.29 -7.51
N GLY A 6 9.31 11.64 -8.77
CA GLY A 6 9.81 10.88 -9.93
C GLY A 6 11.34 10.89 -10.02
N ALA A 7 11.97 12.04 -9.76
CA ALA A 7 13.43 12.13 -9.69
C ALA A 7 14.00 11.28 -8.56
N VAL A 8 13.35 11.21 -7.38
CA VAL A 8 13.77 10.32 -6.30
C VAL A 8 13.69 8.85 -6.72
N ALA A 9 12.61 8.43 -7.39
CA ALA A 9 12.48 7.06 -7.89
C ALA A 9 13.59 6.71 -8.91
N ILE A 10 13.90 7.64 -9.83
CA ILE A 10 14.97 7.47 -10.83
C ILE A 10 16.34 7.46 -10.16
N LEU A 11 16.61 8.37 -9.22
CA LEU A 11 17.87 8.46 -8.50
C LEU A 11 18.12 7.21 -7.64
N VAL A 12 17.10 6.74 -6.93
CA VAL A 12 17.18 5.48 -6.18
C VAL A 12 17.47 4.33 -7.15
N GLY A 13 16.79 4.28 -8.30
CA GLY A 13 17.07 3.27 -9.33
C GLY A 13 18.48 3.32 -9.91
N MET A 14 19.03 4.52 -10.11
CA MET A 14 20.41 4.73 -10.61
C MET A 14 21.49 4.35 -9.59
N LEU A 15 21.19 4.50 -8.30
CA LEU A 15 22.12 4.22 -7.21
C LEU A 15 22.09 2.74 -6.77
N LEU A 16 21.03 2.00 -7.12
CA LEU A 16 20.89 0.58 -6.83
C LEU A 16 21.60 -0.28 -7.88
N ARG A 17 22.90 -0.47 -7.69
CA ARG A 17 23.72 -1.36 -8.53
C ARG A 17 24.09 -2.69 -7.87
N ARG A 18 23.74 -2.88 -6.60
CA ARG A 18 24.05 -4.09 -5.83
C ARG A 18 22.84 -4.62 -5.08
N SER A 19 22.75 -5.94 -4.99
CA SER A 19 21.75 -6.66 -4.21
C SER A 19 21.80 -6.31 -2.71
N SER A 20 23.00 -6.01 -2.20
CA SER A 20 23.19 -5.54 -0.82
C SER A 20 22.54 -4.18 -0.56
N ALA A 21 22.56 -3.28 -1.54
CA ALA A 21 21.89 -1.98 -1.43
C ALA A 21 20.37 -2.14 -1.44
N LEU A 22 19.82 -3.04 -2.28
CA LEU A 22 18.39 -3.38 -2.25
C LEU A 22 17.97 -3.89 -0.86
N ARG A 23 18.77 -4.77 -0.25
CA ARG A 23 18.51 -5.26 1.10
C ARG A 23 18.51 -4.14 2.15
N TRP A 24 19.45 -3.21 2.07
CA TRP A 24 19.50 -2.05 2.96
C TRP A 24 18.28 -1.15 2.81
N VAL A 25 17.88 -0.84 1.57
CA VAL A 25 16.67 -0.04 1.32
C VAL A 25 15.43 -0.72 1.92
N VAL A 26 15.28 -2.03 1.73
CA VAL A 26 14.19 -2.79 2.36
C VAL A 26 14.22 -2.66 3.87
N TRP A 27 15.39 -2.77 4.51
CA TRP A 27 15.51 -2.62 5.96
C TRP A 27 15.18 -1.22 6.47
N VAL A 28 15.56 -0.17 5.74
CA VAL A 28 15.20 1.21 6.08
C VAL A 28 13.68 1.38 6.03
N LEU A 29 13.01 0.83 5.01
CA LEU A 29 11.55 0.91 4.87
C LEU A 29 10.84 0.12 5.96
N VAL A 30 11.31 -1.11 6.23
CA VAL A 30 10.76 -1.99 7.28
C VAL A 30 10.93 -1.36 8.65
N GLY A 31 12.13 -0.84 8.96
CA GLY A 31 12.41 -0.20 10.25
C GLY A 31 11.63 1.09 10.45
N GLY A 32 11.55 1.95 9.42
CA GLY A 32 10.78 3.19 9.47
C GLY A 32 9.29 2.94 9.67
N ALA A 33 8.70 2.02 8.90
CA ALA A 33 7.29 1.67 9.04
C ALA A 33 7.00 0.97 10.37
N ALA A 34 7.89 0.11 10.87
CA ALA A 34 7.76 -0.49 12.18
C ALA A 34 7.71 0.60 13.27
N ALA A 35 8.63 1.56 13.26
CA ALA A 35 8.62 2.67 14.22
C ALA A 35 7.31 3.48 14.19
N LEU A 36 6.83 3.82 12.99
CA LEU A 36 5.56 4.56 12.83
C LEU A 36 4.36 3.73 13.30
N ALA A 37 4.30 2.45 12.94
CA ALA A 37 3.25 1.52 13.35
C ALA A 37 3.25 1.33 14.88
N THR A 38 4.42 1.21 15.50
CA THR A 38 4.56 1.13 16.95
C THR A 38 4.01 2.39 17.63
N LEU A 39 4.39 3.58 17.16
CA LEU A 39 3.86 4.84 17.71
C LEU A 39 2.34 4.91 17.57
N SER A 40 1.81 4.46 16.44
CA SER A 40 0.36 4.43 16.18
C SER A 40 -0.38 3.46 17.11
N ILE A 41 0.20 2.28 17.38
CA ILE A 41 -0.36 1.30 18.31
C ILE A 41 -0.26 1.79 19.76
N VAL A 42 0.84 2.46 20.13
CA VAL A 42 0.96 3.09 21.45
C VAL A 42 -0.11 4.15 21.61
N GLN A 43 -0.23 5.08 20.64
CA GLN A 43 -1.25 6.12 20.65
C GLN A 43 -2.67 5.55 20.79
N PHE A 44 -2.98 4.48 20.04
CA PHE A 44 -4.27 3.82 20.08
C PHE A 44 -4.53 3.13 21.43
N SER A 45 -3.54 2.39 21.94
CA SER A 45 -3.66 1.63 23.20
C SER A 45 -3.74 2.53 24.43
N THR A 46 -3.05 3.67 24.43
CA THR A 46 -3.05 4.62 25.56
C THR A 46 -4.16 5.65 25.48
N GLY A 47 -4.92 5.69 24.37
CA GLY A 47 -5.92 6.72 24.11
C GLY A 47 -5.32 8.12 23.94
N SER A 48 -4.00 8.25 23.70
CA SER A 48 -3.28 9.53 23.62
C SER A 48 -3.43 10.20 22.26
N PHE A 49 -4.67 10.30 21.78
CA PHE A 49 -5.02 10.80 20.45
C PHE A 49 -4.69 12.28 20.22
N SER A 50 -4.64 13.08 21.29
CA SER A 50 -4.22 14.48 21.24
C SER A 50 -2.70 14.66 21.05
N THR A 51 -1.90 13.62 21.29
CA THR A 51 -0.44 13.68 21.16
C THR A 51 -0.02 13.26 19.77
N SER A 52 0.55 14.18 18.98
CA SER A 52 0.98 13.89 17.61
C SER A 52 2.37 13.24 17.48
N PHE A 53 3.08 13.07 18.61
CA PHE A 53 4.47 12.57 18.66
C PHE A 53 5.40 13.32 17.70
N GLY A 54 5.36 14.65 17.70
CA GLY A 54 6.16 15.47 16.78
C GLY A 54 5.70 15.37 15.32
N GLY A 55 4.45 14.96 15.08
CA GLY A 55 3.87 14.77 13.75
C GLY A 55 3.98 13.34 13.21
N PHE A 56 4.63 12.41 13.93
CA PHE A 56 4.81 11.02 13.48
C PHE A 56 3.60 10.10 13.73
N ALA A 57 2.69 10.49 14.60
CA ALA A 57 1.45 9.75 14.85
C ALA A 57 0.30 10.75 15.04
N GLN A 58 -0.34 11.12 13.94
CA GLN A 58 -1.48 12.03 13.92
C GLN A 58 -2.79 11.24 14.02
N SER A 59 -3.77 11.82 14.69
CA SER A 59 -5.13 11.29 14.70
C SER A 59 -6.12 12.45 14.55
N ALA A 60 -7.23 12.18 13.88
CA ALA A 60 -8.30 13.14 13.71
C ALA A 60 -9.64 12.43 13.83
N VAL A 61 -10.66 13.16 14.29
CA VAL A 61 -12.04 12.68 14.19
C VAL A 61 -12.38 12.63 12.71
N GLN A 62 -12.55 11.43 12.20
CA GLN A 62 -12.85 11.16 10.81
C GLN A 62 -13.94 10.12 10.73
N GLN A 63 -14.66 10.11 9.63
CA GLN A 63 -15.75 9.17 9.45
C GLN A 63 -15.17 7.75 9.33
N ILE A 64 -15.56 6.86 10.27
CA ILE A 64 -15.32 5.41 10.15
C ILE A 64 -16.41 4.81 9.27
N VAL A 65 -17.65 5.26 9.48
CA VAL A 65 -18.81 4.97 8.63
C VAL A 65 -19.53 6.28 8.38
N VAL A 66 -19.48 6.77 7.14
CA VAL A 66 -20.08 8.06 6.76
C VAL A 66 -21.55 8.08 7.19
N GLY A 67 -21.94 9.11 7.94
CA GLY A 67 -23.32 9.31 8.42
C GLY A 67 -23.76 8.39 9.56
N ARG A 68 -22.88 7.54 10.11
CA ARG A 68 -23.21 6.61 11.20
C ARG A 68 -22.25 6.66 12.37
N LEU A 69 -20.94 6.80 12.12
CA LEU A 69 -19.90 6.79 13.15
C LEU A 69 -18.75 7.72 12.75
N ASP A 70 -18.67 8.86 13.43
CA ASP A 70 -17.49 9.73 13.46
C ASP A 70 -16.68 9.36 14.70
N ASP A 71 -15.41 9.05 14.51
CA ASP A 71 -14.55 8.62 15.61
C ASP A 71 -13.08 8.94 15.30
N ILE A 72 -12.23 8.79 16.30
CA ILE A 72 -10.81 9.05 16.15
C ILE A 72 -10.17 7.94 15.33
N ARG A 73 -9.54 8.32 14.22
CA ARG A 73 -8.76 7.42 13.36
C ARG A 73 -7.29 7.81 13.39
N ILE A 74 -6.43 6.82 13.62
CA ILE A 74 -4.99 6.99 13.56
C ILE A 74 -4.52 7.03 12.11
N SER A 75 -3.63 7.96 11.79
CA SER A 75 -3.22 8.27 10.42
C SER A 75 -1.69 8.33 10.24
N GLY A 76 -0.94 7.95 11.27
CA GLY A 76 0.51 8.03 11.26
C GLY A 76 0.98 9.46 10.92
N PRO A 77 2.09 9.62 10.17
CA PRO A 77 2.55 10.95 9.76
C PRO A 77 1.79 11.52 8.56
N ILE A 78 0.84 10.77 7.98
CA ILE A 78 0.22 11.12 6.69
C ILE A 78 -0.98 12.04 6.89
N GLY A 79 -1.69 11.95 8.02
CA GLY A 79 -2.91 12.72 8.27
C GLY A 79 -4.17 12.07 7.67
N ASP A 80 -4.01 11.03 6.84
CA ASP A 80 -5.11 10.20 6.34
C ASP A 80 -4.89 8.70 6.69
N PRO A 81 -5.86 8.05 7.37
CA PRO A 81 -5.77 6.67 7.81
C PRO A 81 -5.77 5.65 6.67
N ASN A 82 -6.40 5.97 5.54
CA ASN A 82 -6.48 5.08 4.39
C ASN A 82 -5.16 5.05 3.61
N PHE A 83 -4.54 6.21 3.38
CA PHE A 83 -3.20 6.29 2.80
C PHE A 83 -2.14 5.69 3.74
N TYR A 84 -2.29 5.86 5.05
CA TYR A 84 -1.41 5.23 6.03
C TYR A 84 -1.55 3.70 6.03
N ALA A 85 -2.77 3.18 5.98
CA ALA A 85 -3.00 1.75 5.83
C ALA A 85 -2.39 1.20 4.54
N GLN A 86 -2.52 1.91 3.41
CA GLN A 86 -1.89 1.52 2.14
C GLN A 86 -0.36 1.40 2.28
N LEU A 87 0.31 2.36 2.93
CA LEU A 87 1.75 2.30 3.20
C LEU A 87 2.11 1.06 4.01
N LEU A 88 1.41 0.81 5.12
CA LEU A 88 1.69 -0.32 6.00
C LEU A 88 1.47 -1.67 5.29
N VAL A 89 0.39 -1.79 4.50
CA VAL A 89 0.11 -2.98 3.67
C VAL A 89 1.27 -3.27 2.72
N MET A 90 1.84 -2.24 2.08
CA MET A 90 2.99 -2.42 1.18
C MET A 90 4.25 -2.90 1.91
N VAL A 91 4.41 -2.61 3.21
CA VAL A 91 5.61 -3.01 3.98
C VAL A 91 5.50 -4.43 4.53
N VAL A 92 4.30 -4.91 4.86
CA VAL A 92 4.07 -6.28 5.38
C VAL A 92 4.81 -7.38 4.58
N PRO A 93 4.71 -7.46 3.24
CA PRO A 93 5.41 -8.51 2.48
C PRO A 93 6.94 -8.34 2.50
N LEU A 94 7.45 -7.10 2.55
CA LEU A 94 8.89 -6.83 2.68
C LEU A 94 9.43 -7.32 4.04
N ALA A 95 8.71 -7.01 5.12
CA ALA A 95 9.06 -7.46 6.47
C ALA A 95 8.96 -8.99 6.60
N TYR A 96 7.91 -9.60 6.04
CA TYR A 96 7.75 -11.05 6.03
C TYR A 96 8.89 -11.76 5.29
N ASP A 97 9.32 -11.22 4.15
CA ASP A 97 10.47 -11.75 3.40
C ASP A 97 11.78 -11.66 4.21
N ARG A 98 12.07 -10.52 4.84
CA ARG A 98 13.21 -10.38 5.78
C ARG A 98 13.16 -11.38 6.93
N MET A 99 11.99 -11.59 7.53
CA MET A 99 11.83 -12.54 8.64
C MET A 99 12.25 -13.96 8.23
N ARG A 100 12.01 -14.35 6.97
CA ARG A 100 12.35 -15.67 6.47
C ARG A 100 13.83 -15.82 6.09
N ASP A 101 14.32 -14.87 5.32
CA ASP A 101 15.59 -15.03 4.58
C ASP A 101 16.83 -14.58 5.36
N GLU A 102 16.62 -13.86 6.45
CA GLU A 102 17.70 -13.39 7.32
C GLU A 102 18.36 -14.52 8.13
N THR A 103 19.65 -14.36 8.42
CA THR A 103 20.44 -15.40 9.10
C THR A 103 20.43 -15.24 10.62
N THR A 104 20.44 -14.00 11.11
CA THR A 104 20.53 -13.73 12.55
C THR A 104 19.15 -13.77 13.20
N ARG A 105 19.07 -14.36 14.42
CA ARG A 105 17.80 -14.43 15.16
C ARG A 105 17.22 -13.05 15.46
N LEU A 106 18.08 -12.07 15.73
CA LEU A 106 17.67 -10.69 15.98
C LEU A 106 17.03 -10.06 14.74
N ALA A 107 17.66 -10.19 13.56
CA ALA A 107 17.08 -9.66 12.33
C ALA A 107 15.74 -10.34 12.00
N LYS A 108 15.65 -11.66 12.19
CA LYS A 108 14.38 -12.39 12.01
C LYS A 108 13.29 -11.90 12.97
N ALA A 109 13.63 -11.72 14.24
CA ALA A 109 12.71 -11.22 15.25
C ALA A 109 12.27 -9.77 14.95
N ALA A 110 13.20 -8.89 14.58
CA ALA A 110 12.91 -7.51 14.21
C ALA A 110 11.98 -7.42 12.98
N ALA A 111 12.24 -8.24 11.96
CA ALA A 111 11.39 -8.31 10.77
C ALA A 111 10.01 -8.91 11.06
N GLY A 112 9.95 -9.96 11.90
CA GLY A 112 8.68 -10.55 12.35
C GLY A 112 7.85 -9.57 13.16
N TYR A 113 8.49 -8.83 14.07
CA TYR A 113 7.87 -7.72 14.79
C TYR A 113 7.34 -6.66 13.82
N ALA A 114 8.15 -6.22 12.86
CA ALA A 114 7.76 -5.23 11.86
C ALA A 114 6.55 -5.67 11.03
N ALA A 115 6.51 -6.94 10.59
CA ALA A 115 5.37 -7.48 9.86
C ALA A 115 4.09 -7.50 10.72
N ALA A 116 4.20 -7.97 11.97
CA ALA A 116 3.07 -8.05 12.90
C ALA A 116 2.55 -6.66 13.30
N VAL A 117 3.44 -5.74 13.68
CA VAL A 117 3.07 -4.39 14.11
C VAL A 117 2.45 -3.60 12.96
N CYS A 118 2.95 -3.73 11.72
CA CYS A 118 2.34 -3.11 10.55
C CYS A 118 0.95 -3.70 10.26
N ALA A 119 0.81 -5.02 10.31
CA ALA A 119 -0.48 -5.67 10.09
C ALA A 119 -1.52 -5.24 11.13
N VAL A 120 -1.16 -5.21 12.42
CA VAL A 120 -2.04 -4.72 13.49
C VAL A 120 -2.38 -3.24 13.29
N ALA A 121 -1.39 -2.41 12.96
CA ALA A 121 -1.59 -0.99 12.67
C ALA A 121 -2.58 -0.78 11.51
N VAL A 122 -2.57 -1.61 10.47
CA VAL A 122 -3.61 -1.58 9.42
C VAL A 122 -5.00 -1.81 10.00
N VAL A 123 -5.19 -2.77 10.89
CA VAL A 123 -6.51 -3.06 11.49
C VAL A 123 -7.01 -1.87 12.32
N VAL A 124 -6.13 -1.25 13.13
CA VAL A 124 -6.51 -0.11 13.98
C VAL A 124 -6.67 1.21 13.21
N THR A 125 -6.29 1.29 11.93
CA THR A 125 -6.66 2.43 11.06
C THR A 125 -8.14 2.44 10.66
N PHE A 126 -8.84 1.31 10.81
CA PHE A 126 -10.20 1.08 10.32
C PHE A 126 -10.38 1.33 8.80
N SER A 127 -9.32 1.18 8.00
CA SER A 127 -9.40 1.28 6.54
C SER A 127 -9.94 -0.01 5.90
N ARG A 128 -11.15 0.02 5.33
CA ARG A 128 -11.75 -1.14 4.62
C ARG A 128 -10.87 -1.59 3.45
N GLY A 129 -10.40 -0.63 2.65
CA GLY A 129 -9.48 -0.90 1.54
C GLY A 129 -8.15 -1.47 2.01
N GLY A 130 -7.63 -0.97 3.14
CA GLY A 130 -6.41 -1.49 3.78
C GLY A 130 -6.57 -2.93 4.26
N LEU A 131 -7.69 -3.27 4.92
CA LEU A 131 -7.98 -4.64 5.38
C LEU A 131 -8.13 -5.62 4.21
N LEU A 132 -8.86 -5.24 3.16
CA LEU A 132 -9.00 -6.06 1.96
C LEU A 132 -7.64 -6.27 1.28
N ALA A 133 -6.85 -5.21 1.11
CA ALA A 133 -5.54 -5.31 0.51
C ALA A 133 -4.57 -6.14 1.36
N LEU A 134 -4.63 -6.03 2.69
CA LEU A 134 -3.87 -6.89 3.60
C LEU A 134 -4.25 -8.36 3.43
N ALA A 135 -5.54 -8.67 3.32
CA ALA A 135 -6.02 -10.03 3.08
C ALA A 135 -5.52 -10.59 1.73
N VAL A 136 -5.55 -9.77 0.66
CA VAL A 136 -4.99 -10.15 -0.65
C VAL A 136 -3.49 -10.38 -0.56
N VAL A 137 -2.73 -9.46 0.05
CA VAL A 137 -1.28 -9.56 0.23
C VAL A 137 -0.91 -10.82 1.01
N VAL A 138 -1.58 -11.08 2.14
CA VAL A 138 -1.37 -12.29 2.94
C VAL A 138 -1.73 -13.54 2.14
N GLY A 139 -2.83 -13.52 1.38
CA GLY A 139 -3.21 -14.62 0.48
C GLY A 139 -2.12 -14.94 -0.56
N VAL A 140 -1.57 -13.91 -1.22
CA VAL A 140 -0.47 -14.07 -2.19
C VAL A 140 0.79 -14.62 -1.51
N LEU A 141 1.11 -14.16 -0.30
CA LEU A 141 2.21 -14.71 0.48
C LEU A 141 1.97 -16.19 0.83
N MET A 142 0.75 -16.58 1.22
CA MET A 142 0.39 -17.96 1.56
C MET A 142 0.47 -18.90 0.34
N VAL A 143 0.22 -18.42 -0.88
CA VAL A 143 0.40 -19.24 -2.09
C VAL A 143 1.87 -19.61 -2.29
N ARG A 144 2.79 -18.65 -2.09
CA ARG A 144 4.24 -18.90 -2.20
C ARG A 144 4.80 -19.64 -0.99
N TYR A 145 4.24 -19.37 0.18
CA TYR A 145 4.72 -19.81 1.48
C TYR A 145 3.55 -20.37 2.30
N PRO A 146 3.02 -21.56 1.93
CA PRO A 146 1.86 -22.13 2.59
C PRO A 146 2.13 -22.33 4.08
N PRO A 147 1.30 -21.76 4.97
CA PRO A 147 1.52 -21.89 6.40
C PRO A 147 1.22 -23.32 6.83
N LYS A 148 1.99 -23.81 7.79
CA LYS A 148 1.66 -25.07 8.46
C LYS A 148 0.39 -24.87 9.29
N LEU A 149 -0.46 -25.90 9.41
CA LEU A 149 -1.69 -25.84 10.21
C LEU A 149 -1.44 -25.28 11.63
N ARG A 150 -0.36 -25.71 12.28
CA ARG A 150 0.06 -25.19 13.60
C ARG A 150 0.26 -23.68 13.65
N THR A 151 0.74 -23.07 12.57
CA THR A 151 0.96 -21.61 12.47
C THR A 151 -0.36 -20.88 12.34
N VAL A 152 -1.30 -21.43 11.55
CA VAL A 152 -2.66 -20.88 11.41
C VAL A 152 -3.40 -20.99 12.74
N VAL A 153 -3.33 -22.14 13.40
CA VAL A 153 -3.93 -22.36 14.73
C VAL A 153 -3.31 -21.42 15.76
N ALA A 154 -1.97 -21.31 15.82
CA ALA A 154 -1.31 -20.40 16.75
C ALA A 154 -1.71 -18.93 16.50
N ALA A 155 -1.80 -18.50 15.24
CA ALA A 155 -2.26 -17.17 14.89
C ALA A 155 -3.72 -16.93 15.29
N GLY A 156 -4.61 -17.91 15.08
CA GLY A 156 -6.01 -17.85 15.49
C GLY A 156 -6.16 -17.78 17.01
N VAL A 157 -5.40 -18.59 17.75
CA VAL A 157 -5.35 -18.57 19.21
C VAL A 157 -4.87 -17.21 19.71
N LEU A 158 -3.77 -16.68 19.15
CA LEU A 158 -3.28 -15.35 19.48
C LEU A 158 -4.31 -14.26 19.19
N ALA A 159 -5.04 -14.34 18.07
CA ALA A 159 -6.10 -13.40 17.74
C ALA A 159 -7.26 -13.45 18.76
N VAL A 160 -7.66 -14.65 19.20
CA VAL A 160 -8.68 -14.81 20.25
C VAL A 160 -8.19 -14.25 21.59
N PHE A 161 -6.95 -14.55 21.98
CA PHE A 161 -6.35 -14.01 23.20
C PHE A 161 -6.16 -12.49 23.17
N ALA A 162 -6.09 -11.88 21.99
CA ALA A 162 -6.01 -10.43 21.84
C ALA A 162 -7.36 -9.73 22.12
N ILE A 163 -8.50 -10.43 22.00
CA ILE A 163 -9.84 -9.82 22.10
C ILE A 163 -10.05 -9.04 23.40
N PRO A 164 -9.71 -9.56 24.60
CA PRO A 164 -9.91 -8.83 25.86
C PRO A 164 -9.06 -7.56 26.00
N PHE A 165 -8.00 -7.43 25.19
CA PHE A 165 -7.11 -6.27 25.20
C PHE A 165 -7.53 -5.20 24.18
N LEU A 166 -8.59 -5.45 23.40
CA LEU A 166 -9.14 -4.47 22.47
C LEU A 166 -9.93 -3.39 23.24
N PRO A 167 -9.87 -2.12 22.82
CA PRO A 167 -10.71 -1.08 23.42
C PRO A 167 -12.20 -1.41 23.31
N ALA A 168 -12.99 -0.94 24.28
CA ALA A 168 -14.44 -1.11 24.27
C ALA A 168 -15.05 -0.57 22.96
N GLY A 169 -15.99 -1.32 22.38
CA GLY A 169 -16.64 -0.98 21.11
C GLY A 169 -15.81 -1.26 19.84
N TYR A 170 -14.57 -1.76 19.96
CA TYR A 170 -13.72 -2.05 18.80
C TYR A 170 -14.34 -3.08 17.84
N LEU A 171 -14.91 -4.16 18.39
CA LEU A 171 -15.56 -5.19 17.57
C LEU A 171 -16.83 -4.66 16.89
N ASP A 172 -17.56 -3.74 17.53
CA ASP A 172 -18.72 -3.08 16.93
C ASP A 172 -18.28 -2.19 15.76
N ARG A 173 -17.17 -1.45 15.92
CA ARG A 173 -16.57 -0.65 14.85
C ARG A 173 -16.14 -1.53 13.67
N LEU A 174 -15.46 -2.65 13.93
CA LEU A 174 -15.09 -3.61 12.88
C LEU A 174 -16.32 -4.24 12.21
N GLY A 175 -17.34 -4.62 12.98
CA GLY A 175 -18.61 -5.15 12.45
C GLY A 175 -19.32 -4.14 11.55
N ALA A 176 -19.28 -2.85 11.91
CA ALA A 176 -19.82 -1.76 11.09
C ALA A 176 -19.07 -1.57 9.76
N LEU A 177 -17.82 -2.04 9.63
CA LEU A 177 -17.10 -2.05 8.35
C LEU A 177 -17.65 -3.11 7.38
N GLY A 178 -18.08 -4.26 7.89
CA GLY A 178 -18.60 -5.39 7.11
C GLY A 178 -20.08 -5.32 6.75
N GLY A 179 -20.84 -4.41 7.39
CA GLY A 179 -22.25 -4.17 7.12
C GLY A 179 -22.50 -3.48 5.79
N VAL A 180 -22.34 -4.20 4.68
CA VAL A 180 -22.81 -3.79 3.34
C VAL A 180 -24.23 -4.33 3.04
N GLY A 181 -24.83 -5.07 3.98
CA GLY A 181 -26.04 -5.89 3.71
C GLY A 181 -27.27 -5.64 4.57
N THR A 182 -27.24 -4.85 5.65
CA THR A 182 -28.47 -4.52 6.39
C THR A 182 -29.15 -3.31 5.76
N ILE A 183 -29.89 -3.57 4.69
CA ILE A 183 -30.85 -2.67 4.05
C ILE A 183 -31.98 -2.39 5.07
N GLN A 184 -31.71 -1.51 6.05
CA GLN A 184 -32.77 -0.86 6.82
C GLN A 184 -33.14 0.43 6.08
N THR A 185 -34.02 0.30 5.09
CA THR A 185 -35.00 1.29 4.59
C THR A 185 -34.59 2.77 4.37
N GLY A 186 -33.31 3.11 4.41
CA GLY A 186 -32.77 4.43 4.10
C GLY A 186 -31.37 4.26 3.54
N ILE A 187 -31.14 4.73 2.32
CA ILE A 187 -29.84 4.58 1.65
C ILE A 187 -28.79 5.32 2.48
N ASP A 188 -27.80 4.57 2.98
CA ASP A 188 -26.69 5.07 3.78
C ASP A 188 -26.05 6.29 3.08
N PRO A 189 -25.95 7.44 3.76
CA PRO A 189 -25.25 8.63 3.23
C PRO A 189 -23.83 8.34 2.72
N SER A 190 -23.15 7.33 3.29
CA SER A 190 -21.85 6.80 2.84
C SER A 190 -21.85 6.29 1.42
N ILE A 191 -22.82 5.42 1.14
CA ILE A 191 -22.94 4.74 -0.14
C ILE A 191 -23.39 5.76 -1.17
N ARG A 192 -24.32 6.67 -0.83
CA ARG A 192 -24.72 7.75 -1.74
C ARG A 192 -23.58 8.68 -2.11
N GLY A 193 -22.79 9.14 -1.14
CA GLY A 193 -21.65 10.02 -1.40
C GLY A 193 -20.62 9.38 -2.33
N ARG A 194 -20.25 8.12 -2.05
CA ARG A 194 -19.28 7.39 -2.86
C ARG A 194 -19.82 7.02 -4.24
N THR A 195 -21.09 6.62 -4.33
CA THR A 195 -21.73 6.37 -5.63
C THR A 195 -21.75 7.65 -6.46
N ALA A 196 -21.98 8.81 -5.86
CA ALA A 196 -21.95 10.09 -6.56
C ALA A 196 -20.56 10.43 -7.11
N GLU A 197 -19.51 10.27 -6.30
CA GLU A 197 -18.12 10.47 -6.72
C GLU A 197 -17.77 9.56 -7.90
N LEU A 198 -18.09 8.27 -7.82
CA LEU A 198 -17.79 7.32 -8.89
C LEU A 198 -18.61 7.61 -10.16
N THR A 199 -19.86 8.04 -10.01
CA THR A 199 -20.74 8.39 -11.14
C THR A 199 -20.24 9.64 -11.84
N ALA A 200 -19.92 10.70 -11.10
CA ALA A 200 -19.36 11.92 -11.66
C ALA A 200 -18.03 11.66 -12.39
N ALA A 201 -17.15 10.82 -11.83
CA ALA A 201 -15.91 10.43 -12.50
C ALA A 201 -16.16 9.69 -13.82
N TRP A 202 -17.17 8.81 -13.84
CA TRP A 202 -17.55 8.10 -15.05
C TRP A 202 -18.14 9.03 -16.11
N GLU A 203 -19.01 9.96 -15.73
CA GLU A 203 -19.59 10.93 -16.67
C GLU A 203 -18.52 11.87 -17.24
N MET A 204 -17.58 12.38 -16.43
CA MET A 204 -16.45 13.16 -16.91
C MET A 204 -15.61 12.39 -17.95
N PHE A 205 -15.39 11.10 -17.71
CA PHE A 205 -14.70 10.23 -18.66
C PHE A 205 -15.53 10.00 -19.93
N ALA A 206 -16.85 9.80 -19.81
CA ALA A 206 -17.73 9.60 -20.95
C ALA A 206 -17.78 10.82 -21.87
N ASP A 207 -17.77 12.03 -21.29
CA ASP A 207 -17.76 13.29 -22.03
C ASP A 207 -16.40 13.58 -22.67
N HIS A 208 -15.31 13.19 -22.00
CA HIS A 208 -13.93 13.47 -22.45
C HIS A 208 -13.06 12.20 -22.49
N PRO A 209 -13.37 11.19 -23.32
CA PRO A 209 -12.77 9.87 -23.22
C PRO A 209 -11.29 9.82 -23.58
N LEU A 210 -10.80 10.72 -24.44
CA LEU A 210 -9.40 10.69 -24.89
C LEU A 210 -8.46 11.40 -23.91
N THR A 211 -8.84 12.60 -23.47
CA THR A 211 -7.96 13.51 -22.72
C THR A 211 -8.39 13.73 -21.28
N GLY A 212 -9.61 13.33 -20.92
CA GLY A 212 -10.25 13.72 -19.67
C GLY A 212 -10.54 15.23 -19.60
N VAL A 213 -11.02 15.67 -18.44
CA VAL A 213 -11.33 17.08 -18.13
C VAL A 213 -10.09 17.90 -17.73
N GLY A 214 -8.90 17.30 -17.79
CA GLY A 214 -7.62 17.90 -17.41
C GLY A 214 -7.18 17.52 -15.99
N TYR A 215 -5.86 17.42 -15.80
CA TYR A 215 -5.25 17.03 -14.53
C TYR A 215 -5.63 17.96 -13.39
N GLY A 216 -6.10 17.39 -12.27
CA GLY A 216 -6.51 18.14 -11.09
C GLY A 216 -7.87 18.84 -11.22
N ASN A 217 -8.57 18.68 -12.35
CA ASN A 217 -9.87 19.32 -12.57
C ASN A 217 -11.05 18.47 -12.10
N TYR A 218 -10.85 17.26 -11.55
CA TYR A 218 -11.95 16.45 -11.05
C TYR A 218 -12.78 17.20 -9.99
N MET A 219 -12.12 17.76 -8.97
CA MET A 219 -12.80 18.49 -7.89
C MET A 219 -13.54 19.72 -8.41
N LEU A 220 -13.00 20.40 -9.41
CA LEU A 220 -13.61 21.59 -10.02
C LEU A 220 -14.91 21.23 -10.76
N ASN A 221 -14.90 20.11 -11.49
CA ASN A 221 -16.03 19.67 -12.30
C ASN A 221 -17.07 18.88 -11.48
N TYR A 222 -16.67 18.27 -10.36
CA TYR A 222 -17.53 17.40 -9.55
C TYR A 222 -18.92 18.00 -9.23
N PRO A 223 -19.07 19.26 -8.79
CA PRO A 223 -20.38 19.81 -8.47
C PRO A 223 -21.33 19.91 -9.65
N GLU A 224 -20.82 20.09 -10.88
CA GLU A 224 -21.63 20.15 -12.10
C GLU A 224 -22.15 18.76 -12.47
N TYR A 225 -21.25 17.79 -12.57
CA TYR A 225 -21.59 16.41 -12.90
C TYR A 225 -22.49 15.77 -11.84
N ALA A 226 -22.20 15.96 -10.54
CA ALA A 226 -23.03 15.46 -9.45
C ALA A 226 -24.47 16.02 -9.48
N ARG A 227 -24.66 17.30 -9.84
CA ARG A 227 -25.98 17.91 -10.01
C ARG A 227 -26.71 17.33 -11.22
N SER A 228 -26.02 17.16 -12.34
CA SER A 228 -26.61 16.60 -13.57
C SER A 228 -27.10 15.15 -13.38
N SER A 229 -26.40 14.39 -12.53
CA SER A 229 -26.76 13.05 -12.07
C SER A 229 -27.91 13.00 -11.04
N GLY A 230 -28.48 14.15 -10.62
CA GLY A 230 -29.56 14.20 -9.64
C GLY A 230 -29.12 13.92 -8.20
N ILE A 231 -27.84 14.12 -7.88
CA ILE A 231 -27.26 13.81 -6.57
C ILE A 231 -27.09 15.09 -5.76
N ASP A 232 -27.64 15.08 -4.54
CA ASP A 232 -27.58 16.21 -3.61
C ASP A 232 -26.11 16.50 -3.21
N VAL A 233 -25.59 17.66 -3.63
CA VAL A 233 -24.19 18.07 -3.43
C VAL A 233 -23.99 18.47 -1.98
N ARG A 234 -23.79 17.47 -1.12
CA ARG A 234 -23.29 17.72 0.23
C ARG A 234 -21.76 17.84 0.17
N SER A 235 -21.30 19.09 0.19
CA SER A 235 -19.91 19.60 0.18
C SER A 235 -19.23 19.78 -1.19
N THR A 236 -18.40 20.83 -1.27
CA THR A 236 -17.80 21.40 -2.50
C THR A 236 -16.42 20.84 -2.85
N GLU A 237 -15.89 19.88 -2.09
CA GLU A 237 -14.55 19.33 -2.29
C GLU A 237 -14.58 17.82 -2.03
N ARG A 238 -14.80 17.03 -3.08
CA ARG A 238 -14.75 15.56 -3.04
C ARG A 238 -13.85 15.04 -4.13
N GLU A 239 -13.11 13.99 -3.84
CA GLU A 239 -12.26 13.27 -4.79
C GLU A 239 -12.91 11.93 -5.17
N ALA A 240 -12.56 11.36 -6.32
CA ALA A 240 -13.23 10.15 -6.80
C ALA A 240 -13.04 8.90 -5.92
N HIS A 241 -12.13 8.97 -4.92
CA HIS A 241 -11.73 7.88 -4.03
C HIS A 241 -11.52 6.53 -4.75
N ASN A 242 -10.99 6.61 -5.98
CA ASN A 242 -10.65 5.52 -6.88
C ASN A 242 -9.66 6.05 -7.92
N LEU A 243 -8.43 5.56 -7.88
CA LEU A 243 -7.33 6.02 -8.74
C LEU A 243 -7.63 5.84 -10.23
N TYR A 244 -8.28 4.73 -10.59
CA TYR A 244 -8.54 4.39 -11.98
C TYR A 244 -9.59 5.33 -12.56
N LEU A 245 -10.69 5.55 -11.84
CA LEU A 245 -11.74 6.46 -12.28
C LEU A 245 -11.30 7.92 -12.20
N SER A 246 -10.51 8.32 -11.20
CA SER A 246 -9.93 9.67 -11.18
C SER A 246 -9.01 9.89 -12.39
N THR A 247 -8.16 8.90 -12.71
CA THR A 247 -7.27 8.98 -13.87
C THR A 247 -8.08 9.01 -15.17
N ALA A 248 -9.15 8.22 -15.28
CA ALA A 248 -10.05 8.23 -16.43
C ALA A 248 -10.73 9.60 -16.60
N ALA A 249 -11.30 10.14 -15.53
CA ALA A 249 -11.97 11.44 -15.53
C ALA A 249 -11.02 12.58 -15.92
N GLU A 250 -9.82 12.63 -15.33
CA GLU A 250 -8.90 13.77 -15.50
C GLU A 250 -8.00 13.67 -16.72
N LEU A 251 -7.61 12.46 -17.12
CA LEU A 251 -6.60 12.23 -18.16
C LEU A 251 -7.08 11.30 -19.29
N GLY A 252 -8.31 10.79 -19.23
CA GLY A 252 -8.89 9.94 -20.26
C GLY A 252 -8.14 8.62 -20.47
N LEU A 253 -8.32 8.05 -21.66
CA LEU A 253 -7.65 6.84 -22.10
C LEU A 253 -6.12 7.01 -22.14
N ALA A 254 -5.61 8.21 -22.44
CA ALA A 254 -4.18 8.47 -22.44
C ALA A 254 -3.58 8.29 -21.03
N GLY A 255 -4.25 8.84 -20.00
CA GLY A 255 -3.85 8.64 -18.60
C GLY A 255 -3.96 7.19 -18.14
N LEU A 256 -5.05 6.51 -18.49
CA LEU A 256 -5.23 5.09 -18.16
C LEU A 256 -4.15 4.21 -18.81
N ALA A 257 -3.81 4.48 -20.07
CA ALA A 257 -2.75 3.77 -20.78
C ALA A 257 -1.38 3.99 -20.12
N ALA A 258 -1.08 5.23 -19.71
CA ALA A 258 0.16 5.54 -18.99
C ALA A 258 0.21 4.85 -17.61
N LEU A 259 -0.88 4.90 -16.84
CA LEU A 259 -0.99 4.22 -15.55
C LEU A 259 -0.81 2.69 -15.71
N ALA A 260 -1.48 2.10 -16.69
CA ALA A 260 -1.35 0.68 -17.01
C ALA A 260 0.08 0.34 -17.42
N ALA A 261 0.73 1.14 -18.28
CA ALA A 261 2.10 0.94 -18.69
C ALA A 261 3.08 0.95 -17.51
N ILE A 262 2.90 1.85 -16.54
CA ILE A 262 3.73 1.91 -15.34
C ILE A 262 3.55 0.67 -14.47
N ILE A 263 2.29 0.26 -14.21
CA ILE A 263 1.99 -0.90 -13.36
C ILE A 263 2.49 -2.19 -14.03
N ILE A 264 2.13 -2.42 -15.30
CA ILE A 264 2.54 -3.60 -16.07
C ILE A 264 4.06 -3.59 -16.26
N GLY A 265 4.65 -2.44 -16.57
CA GLY A 265 6.10 -2.25 -16.67
C GLY A 265 6.83 -2.63 -15.38
N SER A 266 6.29 -2.26 -14.22
CA SER A 266 6.85 -2.63 -12.92
C SER A 266 6.82 -4.15 -12.68
N PHE A 267 5.69 -4.82 -12.97
CA PHE A 267 5.59 -6.27 -12.81
C PHE A 267 6.47 -7.04 -13.80
N THR A 268 6.54 -6.58 -15.06
CA THR A 268 7.38 -7.20 -16.10
C THR A 268 8.86 -7.02 -15.80
N ALA A 269 9.28 -5.85 -15.31
CA ALA A 269 10.64 -5.61 -14.82
C ALA A 269 10.98 -6.52 -13.64
N LEU A 270 10.12 -6.61 -12.62
CA LEU A 270 10.32 -7.54 -11.51
C LEU A 270 10.45 -8.98 -12.00
N ALA A 271 9.56 -9.44 -12.89
CA ALA A 271 9.65 -10.79 -13.45
C ALA A 271 10.99 -11.02 -14.18
N ALA A 272 11.46 -10.05 -14.96
CA ALA A 272 12.73 -10.14 -15.67
C ALA A 272 13.95 -10.18 -14.73
N GLY A 273 14.00 -9.34 -13.69
CA GLY A 273 15.10 -9.34 -12.72
C GLY A 273 15.08 -10.59 -11.83
N ARG A 274 13.90 -11.04 -11.40
CA ARG A 274 13.74 -12.27 -10.60
C ARG A 274 14.19 -13.52 -11.36
N ARG A 275 13.87 -13.62 -12.65
CA ARG A 275 14.36 -14.71 -13.51
C ARG A 275 15.90 -14.77 -13.52
N ARG A 276 16.57 -13.62 -13.60
CA ARG A 276 18.05 -13.54 -13.55
C ARG A 276 18.60 -13.95 -12.18
N PHE A 277 18.06 -13.43 -11.08
CA PHE A 277 18.48 -13.84 -9.73
C PHE A 277 18.27 -15.34 -9.47
N ARG A 278 17.19 -15.93 -9.99
CA ARG A 278 16.99 -17.39 -9.92
C ARG A 278 18.02 -18.17 -10.73
N ALA A 279 18.38 -17.70 -11.92
CA ALA A 279 19.43 -18.33 -12.73
C ALA A 279 20.78 -18.31 -12.00
N MET A 280 21.07 -17.21 -11.29
CA MET A 280 22.22 -17.06 -10.40
C MET A 280 22.12 -17.82 -9.07
N SER A 281 21.04 -18.58 -8.83
CA SER A 281 20.73 -19.23 -7.55
C SER A 281 20.70 -18.29 -6.33
N ASP A 282 20.46 -16.99 -6.55
CA ASP A 282 20.34 -15.99 -5.50
C ASP A 282 18.89 -15.90 -5.02
N HIS A 283 18.51 -16.87 -4.19
CA HIS A 283 17.16 -16.96 -3.66
C HIS A 283 16.78 -15.77 -2.76
N ARG A 284 17.75 -15.14 -2.09
CA ARG A 284 17.50 -13.97 -1.22
C ARG A 284 17.13 -12.75 -2.03
N ALA A 285 17.84 -12.51 -3.13
CA ALA A 285 17.49 -11.43 -4.05
C ALA A 285 16.15 -11.72 -4.76
N ASP A 286 15.87 -12.96 -5.21
CA ASP A 286 14.56 -13.33 -5.74
C ASP A 286 13.41 -13.09 -4.73
N GLY A 287 13.65 -13.36 -3.44
CA GLY A 287 12.73 -13.05 -2.34
C GLY A 287 12.39 -11.57 -2.27
N ILE A 288 13.39 -10.69 -2.33
CA ILE A 288 13.18 -9.22 -2.39
C ILE A 288 12.28 -8.84 -3.56
N GLY A 289 12.58 -9.33 -4.75
CA GLY A 289 11.80 -9.04 -5.94
C GLY A 289 10.36 -9.55 -5.83
N PHE A 290 10.15 -10.71 -5.21
CA PHE A 290 8.82 -11.21 -4.90
C PHE A 290 8.08 -10.25 -3.97
N ALA A 291 8.72 -9.88 -2.86
CA ALA A 291 8.13 -9.04 -1.83
C ALA A 291 7.72 -7.66 -2.37
N ILE A 292 8.58 -7.02 -3.18
CA ILE A 292 8.25 -5.75 -3.88
C ILE A 292 7.03 -5.96 -4.81
N GLY A 293 6.97 -7.08 -5.54
CA GLY A 293 5.81 -7.40 -6.36
C GLY A 293 4.52 -7.53 -5.54
N VAL A 294 4.57 -8.20 -4.39
CA VAL A 294 3.41 -8.31 -3.49
C VAL A 294 3.05 -6.94 -2.88
N SER A 295 4.03 -6.09 -2.57
CA SER A 295 3.78 -4.69 -2.17
C SER A 295 3.00 -3.94 -3.24
N LEU A 296 3.39 -4.06 -4.52
CA LEU A 296 2.68 -3.44 -5.64
C LEU A 296 1.26 -4.00 -5.83
N VAL A 297 1.02 -5.28 -5.55
CA VAL A 297 -0.34 -5.83 -5.50
C VAL A 297 -1.17 -5.14 -4.42
N GLY A 298 -0.60 -4.96 -3.23
CA GLY A 298 -1.24 -4.19 -2.15
C GLY A 298 -1.59 -2.77 -2.57
N TYR A 299 -0.69 -2.08 -3.28
CA TYR A 299 -0.95 -0.76 -3.85
C TYR A 299 -2.10 -0.78 -4.86
N VAL A 300 -2.08 -1.68 -5.84
CA VAL A 300 -3.13 -1.82 -6.86
C VAL A 300 -4.51 -2.04 -6.23
N VAL A 301 -4.61 -2.92 -5.23
CA VAL A 301 -5.88 -3.21 -4.55
C VAL A 301 -6.37 -2.01 -3.73
N THR A 302 -5.49 -1.35 -2.98
CA THR A 302 -5.87 -0.17 -2.19
C THR A 302 -6.26 1.02 -3.08
N SER A 303 -5.67 1.15 -4.26
CA SER A 303 -5.98 2.18 -5.27
C SER A 303 -7.41 2.09 -5.84
N LEU A 304 -8.11 0.98 -5.66
CA LEU A 304 -9.56 0.90 -5.94
C LEU A 304 -10.38 1.78 -4.99
N PHE A 305 -9.83 2.10 -3.82
CA PHE A 305 -10.52 2.81 -2.74
C PHE A 305 -9.94 4.17 -2.39
N LEU A 306 -8.85 4.56 -3.05
CA LEU A 306 -8.08 5.78 -2.82
C LEU A 306 -7.95 6.56 -4.12
N HIS A 307 -8.05 7.89 -4.03
CA HIS A 307 -7.69 8.80 -5.12
C HIS A 307 -6.18 9.14 -5.01
N MET A 308 -5.66 9.98 -5.91
CA MET A 308 -4.26 10.42 -5.97
C MET A 308 -3.23 9.31 -6.27
N ALA A 309 -2.69 9.35 -7.51
CA ALA A 309 -1.67 8.43 -8.01
C ALA A 309 -0.29 8.58 -7.32
N PHE A 310 -0.10 9.57 -6.45
CA PHE A 310 1.20 10.10 -6.07
C PHE A 310 1.59 9.87 -4.60
N ALA A 311 1.22 8.72 -4.03
CA ALA A 311 1.84 8.30 -2.77
C ALA A 311 3.34 8.08 -2.99
N ARG A 312 4.21 8.88 -2.36
CA ARG A 312 5.69 8.81 -2.48
C ARG A 312 6.24 7.39 -2.33
N PHE A 313 5.60 6.59 -1.47
CA PHE A 313 5.96 5.21 -1.23
C PHE A 313 5.68 4.29 -2.43
N ALA A 314 4.58 4.53 -3.17
CA ALA A 314 4.27 3.77 -4.38
C ALA A 314 5.31 4.03 -5.48
N TRP A 315 5.69 5.29 -5.69
CA TRP A 315 6.75 5.66 -6.63
C TRP A 315 8.11 5.07 -6.26
N LEU A 316 8.42 4.99 -4.96
CA LEU A 316 9.62 4.27 -4.51
C LEU A 316 9.54 2.78 -4.87
N MET A 317 8.42 2.11 -4.62
CA MET A 317 8.24 0.69 -4.98
C MET A 317 8.33 0.47 -6.50
N ILE A 318 7.74 1.36 -7.30
CA ILE A 318 7.84 1.36 -8.76
C ILE A 318 9.29 1.55 -9.20
N GLY A 319 10.01 2.52 -8.62
CA GLY A 319 11.43 2.75 -8.89
C GLY A 319 12.29 1.53 -8.58
N LEU A 320 12.06 0.89 -7.43
CA LEU A 320 12.72 -0.37 -7.06
C LEU A 320 12.40 -1.50 -8.05
N ALA A 321 11.14 -1.63 -8.47
CA ALA A 321 10.70 -2.63 -9.42
C ALA A 321 11.37 -2.45 -10.80
N LEU A 322 11.40 -1.22 -11.31
CA LEU A 322 12.00 -0.88 -12.59
C LEU A 322 13.53 -1.00 -12.60
N ALA A 323 14.19 -0.74 -11.46
CA ALA A 323 15.65 -0.91 -11.30
C ALA A 323 16.08 -2.36 -10.98
N PHE A 324 15.12 -3.25 -10.73
CA PHE A 324 15.40 -4.63 -10.33
C PHE A 324 16.14 -5.44 -11.42
N PRO A 325 15.78 -5.37 -12.72
CA PRO A 325 16.53 -6.01 -13.80
C PRO A 325 17.97 -5.55 -13.92
N SER A 326 18.22 -4.25 -13.83
CA SER A 326 19.57 -3.68 -13.94
C SER A 326 20.44 -4.07 -12.75
N THR A 327 19.85 -4.14 -11.55
CA THR A 327 20.56 -4.67 -10.37
C THR A 327 20.95 -6.13 -10.56
N ALA A 328 20.04 -6.95 -11.11
CA ALA A 328 20.33 -8.35 -11.39
C ALA A 328 21.45 -8.52 -12.44
N ALA A 329 21.41 -7.73 -13.52
CA ALA A 329 22.43 -7.77 -14.56
C ALA A 329 23.81 -7.30 -14.05
N ALA A 330 23.84 -6.29 -13.19
CA ALA A 330 25.09 -5.80 -12.58
C ALA A 330 25.74 -6.85 -11.66
N GLU A 331 24.94 -7.58 -10.89
CA GLU A 331 25.44 -8.68 -10.04
C GLU A 331 25.93 -9.87 -10.86
N ASP A 332 25.24 -10.22 -11.94
CA ASP A 332 25.64 -11.28 -12.87
C ASP A 332 27.03 -10.98 -13.47
N HIS A 333 27.19 -9.76 -13.99
CA HIS A 333 28.47 -9.30 -14.53
C HIS A 333 29.59 -9.24 -13.48
N ALA A 334 29.27 -8.87 -12.23
CA ALA A 334 30.24 -8.87 -11.15
C ALA A 334 30.70 -10.28 -10.76
N ARG A 335 29.82 -11.30 -10.91
CA ARG A 335 30.17 -12.70 -10.68
C ARG A 335 31.03 -13.26 -11.81
N ASP A 336 30.68 -12.96 -13.06
CA ASP A 336 31.46 -13.39 -14.23
C ASP A 336 32.89 -12.82 -14.21
N THR A 337 33.03 -11.53 -13.90
CA THR A 337 34.34 -10.87 -13.80
C THR A 337 35.19 -11.43 -12.65
N ALA A 338 34.57 -11.76 -11.52
CA ALA A 338 35.26 -12.42 -10.41
C ALA A 338 35.70 -13.86 -10.76
N ALA A 339 34.90 -14.61 -11.53
CA ALA A 339 35.27 -15.94 -12.00
C ALA A 339 36.45 -15.89 -12.98
N ALA A 340 36.40 -14.99 -13.98
CA ALA A 340 37.46 -14.83 -14.97
C ALA A 340 38.79 -14.33 -14.36
N GLY A 341 38.72 -13.42 -13.39
CA GLY A 341 39.91 -12.94 -12.67
C GLY A 341 40.53 -13.98 -11.72
N GLY A 342 39.78 -14.99 -11.28
CA GLY A 342 40.28 -16.09 -10.45
C GLY A 342 41.06 -17.15 -11.24
N GLU A 343 40.80 -17.27 -12.55
CA GLU A 343 41.52 -18.19 -13.44
C GLU A 343 42.89 -17.66 -13.87
N SER A 344 43.12 -16.34 -13.87
CA SER A 344 44.41 -15.75 -14.27
C SER A 344 45.54 -15.88 -13.22
N TRP A 345 45.23 -16.38 -12.02
CA TRP A 345 46.20 -16.57 -10.92
C TRP A 345 46.49 -18.04 -10.60
N ARG A 346 45.91 -18.98 -11.35
CA ARG A 346 46.17 -20.42 -11.25
C ARG A 346 47.02 -20.89 -12.41
#